data_AF-A0A8J3VQC2-F1
#
_entry.id   AF-A0A8J3VQC2-F1
#
_cell.length_a   1.000
_cell.length_b   1.000
_cell.length_c   1.000
_cell.angle_alpha   90.00
_cell.angle_beta   90.00
_cell.angle_gamma   90.00
#
_symmetry.space_group_name_H-M   'P 1'
#
loop_
_entity.id
_entity.type
_entity.pdbx_description
1 polymer ?
#
loop_
_entity_poly.entity_id
_entity_poly.type
_entity_poly.pdbx_seq_one_letter_code
_entity_poly.pdbx_strand_id
1 'polypeptide(L)'
;MSTPLERDLAYALEVAASVSPEPDGALLSEVTREVRRRTRWRRGLVAMVVVLLALAVGGSAPQLAGRRANPAPPSPPPDLSVTYPTTVPDFDHAPKAAEVWAGAVRTLPLTLPDGNKYVVQAVLPGNRYLVLTYHLFSPGYRLDQPGILDAATGTVRELAPADAALNTVIGAGVIGNTAVWATAALRGVDYSVWAAPLGGGAARKIITILPESRSDAQGRQTSAFTGQIGIAGGFVVWDRFQRVGMTTRSLGIYRLPPTGGTPQLIPGTAGYGLTERYSTWGGVSAIAMAGSNATMTSSAPTFDAPLLTAPLIDLNTGARIPWQRSPDADTGPMGWLECGILGCTGLRDGDPDNQTAFVQRRDGSGYVAIGYKRINPLGDGRFLALTYQDPTKPPWPPDGNRVVVWDRKTGRAALCVVTSGSGDPDPDQLLTGRPFLTWTEGSTLKLLDVSAIE
;
A
#
# COMPACT_ATOMS: atom_id res chain seq x y z
N MET A 1 -40.50 0.03 10.58
CA MET A 1 -41.53 1.05 10.26
C MET A 1 -40.99 1.86 9.08
N SER A 2 -41.53 1.65 7.87
CA SER A 2 -41.07 2.36 6.66
C SER A 2 -41.50 3.82 6.71
N THR A 3 -40.57 4.71 6.35
CA THR A 3 -40.84 6.14 6.33
C THR A 3 -41.88 6.47 5.25
N PRO A 4 -42.67 7.55 5.40
CA PRO A 4 -43.67 7.95 4.40
C PRO A 4 -43.07 8.06 2.99
N LEU A 5 -41.83 8.55 2.89
CA LEU A 5 -41.09 8.70 1.64
C LEU A 5 -40.78 7.37 0.95
N GLU A 6 -40.42 6.32 1.70
CA GLU A 6 -40.13 5.00 1.13
C GLU A 6 -41.38 4.32 0.58
N ARG A 7 -42.53 4.55 1.23
CA ARG A 7 -43.83 4.07 0.74
C ARG A 7 -44.26 4.81 -0.52
N ASP A 8 -44.07 6.12 -0.57
CA ASP A 8 -44.42 6.91 -1.75
C ASP A 8 -43.51 6.58 -2.94
N LEU A 9 -42.23 6.29 -2.70
CA LEU A 9 -41.29 5.90 -3.75
C LEU A 9 -41.54 4.48 -4.28
N ALA A 10 -41.83 3.53 -3.39
CA ALA A 10 -42.19 2.17 -3.78
C ALA A 10 -43.48 2.16 -4.60
N TYR A 11 -44.49 2.93 -4.15
CA TYR A 11 -45.76 3.07 -4.86
C TYR A 11 -45.59 3.74 -6.23
N ALA A 12 -44.77 4.79 -6.34
CA ALA A 12 -44.52 5.44 -7.62
C ALA A 12 -43.77 4.54 -8.63
N LEU A 13 -42.83 3.71 -8.16
CA LEU A 13 -42.08 2.78 -9.01
C LEU A 13 -42.94 1.60 -9.47
N GLU A 14 -43.81 1.09 -8.60
CA GLU A 14 -44.73 0.00 -8.93
C GLU A 14 -45.81 0.47 -9.90
N VAL A 15 -46.34 1.69 -9.70
CA VAL A 15 -47.24 2.33 -10.68
C VAL A 15 -46.51 2.53 -12.01
N ALA A 16 -45.30 3.09 -12.02
CA ALA A 16 -44.55 3.31 -13.27
C ALA A 16 -44.22 2.01 -14.02
N ALA A 17 -43.94 0.91 -13.31
CA ALA A 17 -43.72 -0.40 -13.92
C ALA A 17 -45.01 -0.99 -14.51
N SER A 18 -46.16 -0.75 -13.87
CA SER A 18 -47.44 -1.31 -14.31
C SER A 18 -48.05 -0.64 -15.56
N VAL A 19 -47.59 0.58 -15.90
CA VAL A 19 -48.08 1.32 -17.09
C VAL A 19 -47.08 1.30 -18.25
N SER A 20 -45.92 0.65 -18.10
CA SER A 20 -44.92 0.59 -19.16
C SER A 20 -45.24 -0.54 -20.13
N PRO A 21 -45.40 -0.28 -21.45
CA PRO A 21 -45.59 -1.33 -22.44
C PRO A 21 -44.39 -2.28 -22.46
N GLU A 22 -44.61 -3.59 -22.66
CA GLU A 22 -43.52 -4.52 -22.93
C GLU A 22 -42.71 -4.02 -24.14
N PRO A 23 -41.38 -3.87 -24.01
CA PRO A 23 -40.59 -3.29 -25.08
C PRO A 23 -40.51 -4.27 -26.25
N ASP A 24 -41.00 -3.84 -27.42
CA ASP A 24 -40.83 -4.56 -28.68
C ASP A 24 -39.33 -4.81 -28.97
N GLY A 25 -39.00 -6.07 -29.29
CA GLY A 25 -37.63 -6.55 -29.52
C GLY A 25 -36.84 -5.86 -30.64
N ALA A 26 -37.43 -4.90 -31.34
CA ALA A 26 -36.78 -4.11 -32.38
C ALA A 26 -35.91 -2.95 -31.84
N LEU A 27 -36.18 -2.45 -30.62
CA LEU A 27 -35.57 -1.20 -30.11
C LEU A 27 -34.05 -1.32 -29.85
N LEU A 28 -33.58 -2.50 -29.42
CA LEU A 28 -32.16 -2.80 -29.25
C LEU A 28 -31.38 -2.80 -30.58
N SER A 29 -32.04 -3.14 -31.69
CA SER A 29 -31.44 -3.16 -33.03
C SER A 29 -31.35 -1.77 -33.68
N GLU A 30 -32.23 -0.84 -33.30
CA GLU A 30 -32.18 0.57 -33.73
C GLU A 30 -31.03 1.34 -33.04
N VAL A 31 -30.82 1.09 -31.75
CA VAL A 31 -29.80 1.79 -30.94
C VAL A 31 -28.38 1.43 -31.39
N THR A 32 -28.13 0.17 -31.75
CA THR A 32 -26.82 -0.27 -32.26
C THR A 32 -26.47 0.31 -33.65
N ARG A 33 -27.48 0.66 -34.45
CA ARG A 33 -27.33 1.26 -35.80
C ARG A 33 -26.95 2.75 -35.73
N GLU A 34 -27.54 3.49 -34.81
CA GLU A 34 -27.34 4.95 -34.69
C GLU A 34 -25.99 5.32 -34.05
N VAL A 35 -25.46 4.46 -33.17
CA VAL A 35 -24.11 4.64 -32.58
C VAL A 35 -23.02 4.57 -33.66
N ARG A 36 -23.13 3.64 -34.62
CA ARG A 36 -22.18 3.53 -35.75
C ARG A 36 -22.23 4.72 -36.69
N ARG A 37 -23.40 5.37 -36.82
CA ARG A 37 -23.61 6.57 -37.64
C ARG A 37 -22.99 7.82 -37.02
N ARG A 38 -23.04 7.98 -35.69
CA ARG A 38 -22.48 9.14 -34.98
C ARG A 38 -20.95 9.21 -34.98
N THR A 39 -20.25 8.07 -35.02
CA THR A 39 -18.79 8.03 -35.06
C THR A 39 -18.16 8.48 -36.39
N ARG A 40 -18.94 8.57 -37.49
CA ARG A 40 -18.41 9.06 -38.79
C ARG A 40 -18.57 10.56 -39.03
N TRP A 41 -19.39 11.26 -38.22
CA TRP A 41 -19.78 12.66 -38.49
C TRP A 41 -19.06 13.74 -37.66
N ARG A 42 -18.13 13.39 -36.76
CA ARG A 42 -17.46 14.39 -35.88
C ARG A 42 -15.94 14.41 -35.99
N ARG A 43 -15.44 14.25 -37.22
CA ARG A 43 -14.16 14.85 -37.65
C ARG A 43 -14.51 16.06 -38.53
N GLY A 44 -14.51 17.26 -37.97
CA GLY A 44 -14.72 18.50 -38.72
C GLY A 44 -15.14 19.71 -37.88
N LEU A 45 -14.16 20.56 -37.53
CA LEU A 45 -14.22 22.02 -37.38
C LEU A 45 -15.13 22.70 -36.31
N VAL A 46 -14.46 23.18 -35.26
CA VAL A 46 -14.34 24.60 -34.85
C VAL A 46 -15.33 25.60 -35.48
N ALA A 47 -16.16 26.26 -34.65
CA ALA A 47 -16.49 27.70 -34.78
C ALA A 47 -17.35 28.25 -33.60
N MET A 48 -16.96 29.45 -33.16
CA MET A 48 -17.74 30.50 -32.47
C MET A 48 -18.05 30.41 -30.96
N VAL A 49 -17.16 31.10 -30.24
CA VAL A 49 -17.39 31.90 -29.03
C VAL A 49 -18.15 33.19 -29.41
N VAL A 50 -18.83 33.79 -28.43
CA VAL A 50 -19.48 35.13 -28.41
C VAL A 50 -20.96 35.11 -28.79
N VAL A 51 -21.83 35.05 -27.77
CA VAL A 51 -23.03 35.85 -27.51
C VAL A 51 -23.79 35.13 -26.37
N LEU A 52 -24.33 35.89 -25.40
CA LEU A 52 -25.00 35.46 -24.16
C LEU A 52 -24.15 35.48 -22.88
N LEU A 53 -23.45 36.59 -22.69
CA LEU A 53 -23.06 37.10 -21.37
C LEU A 53 -23.78 38.44 -21.15
N ALA A 54 -25.12 38.39 -21.04
CA ALA A 54 -25.96 39.53 -20.66
C ALA A 54 -27.40 39.07 -20.35
N LEU A 55 -27.59 38.33 -19.26
CA LEU A 55 -28.84 38.27 -18.50
C LEU A 55 -28.50 37.70 -17.12
N ALA A 56 -28.05 38.58 -16.24
CA ALA A 56 -27.87 38.31 -14.83
C ALA A 56 -29.03 38.93 -14.07
N VAL A 57 -30.03 38.13 -13.65
CA VAL A 57 -30.74 38.25 -12.37
C VAL A 57 -31.38 36.89 -12.06
N GLY A 58 -31.01 36.29 -10.92
CA GLY A 58 -31.84 35.31 -10.21
C GLY A 58 -31.75 33.86 -10.66
N GLY A 59 -30.70 33.15 -10.27
CA GLY A 59 -30.61 31.70 -10.45
C GLY A 59 -29.61 31.10 -9.49
N SER A 60 -30.09 30.64 -8.35
CA SER A 60 -29.37 29.87 -7.35
C SER A 60 -28.55 28.77 -8.04
N ALA A 61 -27.23 28.80 -7.87
CA ALA A 61 -26.39 27.67 -8.26
C ALA A 61 -26.93 26.43 -7.53
N PRO A 62 -27.31 25.33 -8.22
CA PRO A 62 -27.44 24.08 -7.52
C PRO A 62 -26.04 23.74 -7.04
N GLN A 63 -25.80 23.92 -5.73
CA GLN A 63 -24.78 23.15 -5.06
C GLN A 63 -25.13 21.71 -5.37
N LEU A 64 -24.41 21.12 -6.33
CA LEU A 64 -24.23 19.69 -6.40
C LEU A 64 -23.61 19.32 -5.05
N ALA A 65 -24.49 19.08 -4.08
CA ALA A 65 -24.19 18.39 -2.87
C ALA A 65 -23.64 17.05 -3.33
N GLY A 66 -22.32 17.00 -3.49
CA GLY A 66 -21.58 15.79 -3.69
C GLY A 66 -22.07 14.86 -2.61
N ARG A 67 -22.81 13.83 -3.03
CA ARG A 67 -23.24 12.73 -2.19
C ARG A 67 -21.94 12.25 -1.55
N ARG A 68 -21.66 12.68 -0.31
CA ARG A 68 -20.53 12.17 0.45
C ARG A 68 -20.72 10.67 0.39
N ALA A 69 -19.80 9.99 -0.30
CA ALA A 69 -19.72 8.55 -0.15
C ALA A 69 -19.69 8.34 1.36
N ASN A 70 -20.74 7.69 1.89
CA ASN A 70 -20.74 7.36 3.30
C ASN A 70 -19.40 6.66 3.54
N PRO A 71 -18.59 7.15 4.50
CA PRO A 71 -17.34 6.47 4.81
C PRO A 71 -17.70 5.01 5.05
N ALA A 72 -16.96 4.10 4.41
CA ALA A 72 -17.17 2.68 4.61
C ALA A 72 -17.26 2.44 6.13
N PRO A 73 -18.23 1.62 6.59
CA PRO A 73 -18.33 1.33 8.01
C PRO A 73 -16.96 0.90 8.52
N PRO A 74 -16.52 1.39 9.69
CA PRO A 74 -15.21 1.05 10.22
C PRO A 74 -15.09 -0.47 10.27
N SER A 75 -13.95 -1.00 9.81
CA SER A 75 -13.68 -2.44 9.93
C SER A 75 -13.89 -2.86 11.39
N PRO A 76 -14.53 -4.02 11.64
CA PRO A 76 -14.67 -4.51 13.00
C PRO A 76 -13.30 -4.57 13.67
N PRO A 77 -13.22 -4.35 15.00
CA PRO A 77 -11.95 -4.47 15.70
C PRO A 77 -11.37 -5.86 15.42
N PRO A 78 -10.06 -5.95 15.16
CA PRO A 78 -9.42 -7.21 14.82
C PRO A 78 -9.62 -8.21 15.96
N ASP A 79 -9.84 -9.48 15.60
CA ASP A 79 -9.92 -10.55 16.59
C ASP A 79 -8.54 -10.78 17.22
N LEU A 80 -8.42 -10.36 18.48
CA LEU A 80 -7.19 -10.47 19.26
C LEU A 80 -7.08 -11.81 19.99
N SER A 81 -8.12 -12.66 19.92
CA SER A 81 -8.18 -13.95 20.61
C SER A 81 -7.48 -15.08 19.85
N VAL A 82 -6.97 -14.80 18.64
CA VAL A 82 -6.27 -15.79 17.81
C VAL A 82 -5.10 -16.39 18.59
N THR A 83 -5.16 -17.71 18.75
CA THR A 83 -4.05 -18.47 19.33
C THR A 83 -3.08 -18.81 18.21
N TYR A 84 -1.90 -18.21 18.26
CA TYR A 84 -0.85 -18.50 17.28
C TYR A 84 -0.23 -19.87 17.57
N PRO A 85 0.06 -20.67 16.53
CA PRO A 85 0.94 -21.82 16.66
C PRO A 85 2.28 -21.35 17.23
N THR A 86 2.72 -22.01 18.29
CA THR A 86 4.04 -21.79 18.90
C THR A 86 5.14 -22.57 18.18
N THR A 87 4.77 -23.46 17.26
CA THR A 87 5.70 -24.29 16.50
C THR A 87 5.96 -23.64 15.15
N VAL A 88 7.25 -23.41 14.85
CA VAL A 88 7.69 -23.00 13.50
C VAL A 88 7.45 -24.17 12.55
N PRO A 89 6.76 -23.96 11.42
CA PRO A 89 6.64 -24.98 10.39
C PRO A 89 8.01 -25.40 9.83
N ASP A 90 8.09 -26.61 9.30
CA ASP A 90 9.22 -27.03 8.49
C ASP A 90 9.19 -26.30 7.14
N PHE A 91 9.89 -25.18 7.09
CA PHE A 91 9.94 -24.29 5.93
C PHE A 91 10.82 -24.84 4.80
N ASP A 92 11.75 -25.75 5.09
CA ASP A 92 12.62 -26.37 4.08
C ASP A 92 11.83 -27.33 3.21
N HIS A 93 10.81 -27.96 3.79
CA HIS A 93 9.89 -28.88 3.12
C HIS A 93 8.48 -28.28 2.89
N ALA A 94 8.35 -26.95 2.94
CA ALA A 94 7.06 -26.31 2.73
C ALA A 94 6.54 -26.59 1.30
N PRO A 95 5.27 -27.04 1.14
CA PRO A 95 4.65 -27.23 -0.17
C PRO A 95 4.54 -25.90 -0.95
N LYS A 96 4.33 -25.94 -2.26
CA LYS A 96 4.24 -24.71 -3.07
C LYS A 96 3.00 -23.89 -2.70
N ALA A 97 3.08 -22.57 -2.82
CA ALA A 97 1.94 -21.68 -2.57
C ALA A 97 0.68 -22.05 -3.37
N ALA A 98 0.85 -22.52 -4.63
CA ALA A 98 -0.27 -22.95 -5.47
C ALA A 98 -0.94 -24.26 -4.98
N GLU A 99 -0.22 -25.09 -4.22
CA GLU A 99 -0.76 -26.33 -3.62
C GLU A 99 -1.50 -26.03 -2.32
N VAL A 100 -1.03 -25.06 -1.54
CA VAL A 100 -1.62 -24.67 -0.25
C VAL A 100 -2.81 -23.73 -0.44
N TRP A 101 -2.68 -22.74 -1.31
CA TRP A 101 -3.65 -21.65 -1.48
C TRP A 101 -3.98 -21.42 -2.96
N ALA A 102 -4.38 -22.47 -3.67
CA ALA A 102 -4.67 -22.44 -5.12
C ALA A 102 -5.58 -21.28 -5.54
N GLY A 103 -6.63 -20.96 -4.76
CA GLY A 103 -7.57 -19.87 -5.05
C GLY A 103 -7.00 -18.46 -4.88
N ALA A 104 -5.93 -18.31 -4.10
CA ALA A 104 -5.26 -17.04 -3.82
C ALA A 104 -4.08 -16.78 -4.75
N VAL A 105 -3.55 -17.82 -5.42
CA VAL A 105 -2.45 -17.66 -6.38
C VAL A 105 -3.00 -17.31 -7.76
N ARG A 106 -2.53 -16.19 -8.30
CA ARG A 106 -2.77 -15.73 -9.67
C ARG A 106 -1.51 -15.89 -10.50
N THR A 107 -1.70 -16.16 -11.78
CA THR A 107 -0.62 -16.16 -12.78
C THR A 107 -0.83 -14.99 -13.72
N LEU A 108 0.22 -14.17 -13.88
CA LEU A 108 0.24 -12.97 -14.68
C LEU A 108 1.38 -13.06 -15.71
N PRO A 109 1.30 -12.29 -16.81
CA PRO A 109 2.42 -12.13 -17.73
C PRO A 109 3.66 -11.62 -17.00
N LEU A 110 4.86 -12.08 -17.34
CA LEU A 110 6.10 -11.57 -16.74
C LEU A 110 6.39 -10.11 -17.16
N THR A 111 5.96 -9.73 -18.35
CA THR A 111 6.14 -8.40 -18.93
C THR A 111 4.80 -7.82 -19.36
N LEU A 112 4.71 -6.50 -19.41
CA LEU A 112 3.63 -5.77 -20.06
C LEU A 112 3.70 -5.96 -21.60
N PRO A 113 2.65 -5.56 -22.36
CA PRO A 113 2.62 -5.72 -23.81
C PRO A 113 3.75 -5.03 -24.58
N ASP A 114 4.31 -3.98 -24.00
CA ASP A 114 5.46 -3.24 -24.53
C ASP A 114 6.81 -3.94 -24.23
N GLY A 115 6.78 -5.09 -23.55
CA GLY A 115 7.95 -5.85 -23.13
C GLY A 115 8.58 -5.40 -21.82
N ASN A 116 8.10 -4.32 -21.20
CA ASN A 116 8.66 -3.82 -19.95
C ASN A 116 8.24 -4.70 -18.77
N LYS A 117 9.13 -4.84 -17.78
CA LYS A 117 8.80 -5.44 -16.49
C LYS A 117 7.91 -4.49 -15.69
N TYR A 118 7.19 -5.03 -14.73
CA TYR A 118 6.30 -4.24 -13.89
C TYR A 118 6.18 -4.82 -12.48
N VAL A 119 5.63 -4.02 -11.59
CA VAL A 119 5.36 -4.41 -10.22
C VAL A 119 3.89 -4.15 -9.88
N VAL A 120 3.23 -5.12 -9.26
CA VAL A 120 1.84 -4.97 -8.82
C VAL A 120 1.80 -4.14 -7.53
N GLN A 121 0.92 -3.14 -7.47
CA GLN A 121 0.71 -2.25 -6.33
C GLN A 121 -0.64 -2.49 -5.65
N ALA A 122 -1.65 -2.97 -6.39
CA ALA A 122 -2.94 -3.36 -5.85
C ALA A 122 -3.64 -4.39 -6.75
N VAL A 123 -4.39 -5.30 -6.15
CA VAL A 123 -5.35 -6.18 -6.83
C VAL A 123 -6.69 -5.44 -6.94
N LEU A 124 -7.27 -5.42 -8.14
CA LEU A 124 -8.54 -4.76 -8.43
C LEU A 124 -9.60 -5.79 -8.84
N PRO A 125 -10.90 -5.50 -8.66
CA PRO A 125 -11.97 -6.37 -9.14
C PRO A 125 -11.90 -6.64 -10.64
N GLY A 126 -12.22 -7.87 -11.03
CA GLY A 126 -12.30 -8.31 -12.43
C GLY A 126 -10.96 -8.65 -13.07
N ASN A 127 -10.04 -9.27 -12.33
CA ASN A 127 -8.70 -9.67 -12.82
C ASN A 127 -7.87 -8.49 -13.36
N ARG A 128 -8.00 -7.34 -12.68
CA ARG A 128 -7.27 -6.12 -13.00
C ARG A 128 -6.28 -5.79 -11.89
N TYR A 129 -5.20 -5.11 -12.24
CA TYR A 129 -4.10 -4.84 -11.32
C TYR A 129 -3.61 -3.41 -11.50
N LEU A 130 -3.42 -2.68 -10.41
CA LEU A 130 -2.66 -1.43 -10.43
C LEU A 130 -1.19 -1.82 -10.52
N VAL A 131 -0.50 -1.37 -11.56
CA VAL A 131 0.91 -1.73 -11.84
C VAL A 131 1.75 -0.48 -12.03
N LEU A 132 3.04 -0.59 -11.71
CA LEU A 132 4.07 0.39 -12.10
C LEU A 132 5.05 -0.29 -13.03
N THR A 133 5.35 0.35 -14.16
CA THR A 133 6.42 -0.14 -15.04
C THR A 133 7.77 0.04 -14.35
N TYR A 134 8.61 -0.98 -14.44
CA TYR A 134 9.89 -1.08 -13.77
C TYR A 134 11.02 -0.95 -14.80
N HIS A 135 11.86 0.07 -14.61
CA HIS A 135 13.03 0.30 -15.46
C HIS A 135 14.32 0.18 -14.64
N LEU A 136 15.21 -0.70 -15.09
CA LEU A 136 16.57 -0.80 -14.57
C LEU A 136 17.46 0.22 -15.26
N PHE A 137 18.30 0.90 -14.49
CA PHE A 137 19.43 1.67 -15.01
C PHE A 137 20.57 1.56 -14.02
N SER A 138 21.82 1.34 -14.42
CA SER A 138 22.90 1.24 -13.43
C SER A 138 23.17 2.62 -12.80
N PRO A 139 23.24 2.78 -11.45
CA PRO A 139 23.17 1.77 -10.38
C PRO A 139 21.82 1.68 -9.59
N GLY A 140 20.68 1.98 -10.21
CA GLY A 140 19.36 1.93 -9.56
C GLY A 140 18.20 1.44 -10.43
N TYR A 141 17.01 1.89 -10.08
CA TYR A 141 15.79 1.61 -10.82
C TYR A 141 14.83 2.79 -10.74
N ARG A 142 13.88 2.85 -11.68
CA ARG A 142 12.78 3.81 -11.71
C ARG A 142 11.48 3.05 -11.79
N LEU A 143 10.48 3.53 -11.05
CA LEU A 143 9.10 3.13 -11.22
C LEU A 143 8.37 4.25 -11.95
N ASP A 144 7.79 3.92 -13.09
CA ASP A 144 7.05 4.87 -13.91
C ASP A 144 5.62 5.06 -13.38
N GLN A 145 4.87 5.92 -14.05
CA GLN A 145 3.51 6.26 -13.66
C GLN A 145 2.60 5.01 -13.62
N PRO A 146 1.59 5.02 -12.74
CA PRO A 146 0.72 3.86 -12.60
C PRO A 146 -0.15 3.61 -13.84
N GLY A 147 -0.31 2.32 -14.14
CA GLY A 147 -1.25 1.81 -15.12
C GLY A 147 -2.19 0.78 -14.50
N ILE A 148 -3.28 0.47 -15.20
CA ILE A 148 -4.16 -0.65 -14.89
C ILE A 148 -3.93 -1.72 -15.93
N LEU A 149 -3.39 -2.85 -15.49
CA LEU A 149 -3.28 -4.07 -16.28
C LEU A 149 -4.59 -4.85 -16.18
N ASP A 150 -5.21 -5.15 -17.31
CA ASP A 150 -6.23 -6.18 -17.43
C ASP A 150 -5.54 -7.48 -17.86
N ALA A 151 -5.46 -8.45 -16.95
CA ALA A 151 -4.74 -9.69 -17.22
C ALA A 151 -5.52 -10.66 -18.13
N ALA A 152 -6.82 -10.45 -18.32
CA ALA A 152 -7.61 -11.27 -19.25
C ALA A 152 -7.36 -10.87 -20.71
N THR A 153 -7.22 -9.58 -20.98
CA THR A 153 -6.94 -9.06 -22.33
C THR A 153 -5.46 -8.78 -22.57
N GLY A 154 -4.65 -8.76 -21.52
CA GLY A 154 -3.27 -8.33 -21.55
C GLY A 154 -3.10 -6.82 -21.76
N THR A 155 -4.17 -6.02 -21.78
CA THR A 155 -4.05 -4.58 -22.07
C THR A 155 -3.66 -3.76 -20.85
N VAL A 156 -2.87 -2.72 -21.05
CA VAL A 156 -2.53 -1.73 -20.01
C VAL A 156 -3.16 -0.40 -20.36
N ARG A 157 -3.85 0.20 -19.39
CA ARG A 157 -4.32 1.59 -19.48
C ARG A 157 -3.57 2.46 -18.48
N GLU A 158 -2.81 3.42 -18.99
CA GLU A 158 -2.11 4.40 -18.18
C GLU A 158 -3.10 5.30 -17.41
N LEU A 159 -2.74 5.65 -16.16
CA LEU A 159 -3.51 6.57 -15.33
C LEU A 159 -2.95 8.00 -15.36
N ALA A 160 -1.69 8.17 -15.75
CA ALA A 160 -1.06 9.46 -15.94
C ALA A 160 -0.16 9.43 -17.18
N PRO A 161 0.01 10.57 -17.87
CA PRO A 161 0.86 10.61 -19.07
C PRO A 161 2.32 10.34 -18.73
N ALA A 162 3.02 9.67 -19.64
CA ALA A 162 4.43 9.27 -19.50
C ALA A 162 5.41 10.46 -19.35
N ASP A 163 5.01 11.67 -19.73
CA ASP A 163 5.83 12.89 -19.70
C ASP A 163 5.97 13.51 -18.30
N ALA A 164 5.34 12.95 -17.27
CA ALA A 164 5.66 13.21 -15.85
C ALA A 164 7.07 12.70 -15.43
N ALA A 165 7.98 12.56 -16.39
CA ALA A 165 9.16 11.69 -16.46
C ALA A 165 10.34 12.03 -15.53
N LEU A 166 10.25 13.10 -14.72
CA LEU A 166 11.36 13.53 -13.87
C LEU A 166 11.35 12.95 -12.44
N ASN A 167 10.24 12.29 -12.05
CA ASN A 167 10.09 11.73 -10.72
C ASN A 167 9.84 10.22 -10.79
N THR A 168 10.43 9.45 -9.87
CA THR A 168 10.11 8.04 -9.69
C THR A 168 8.88 7.91 -8.79
N VAL A 169 7.98 6.98 -9.10
CA VAL A 169 6.95 6.57 -8.15
C VAL A 169 7.64 5.84 -7.00
N ILE A 170 7.31 6.20 -5.77
CA ILE A 170 7.84 5.55 -4.55
C ILE A 170 6.83 4.63 -3.89
N GLY A 171 5.57 4.72 -4.31
CA GLY A 171 4.47 3.88 -3.83
C GLY A 171 3.17 4.30 -4.48
N ALA A 172 2.31 3.31 -4.76
CA ALA A 172 0.95 3.54 -5.21
C ALA A 172 0.00 2.58 -4.50
N GLY A 173 -1.29 2.91 -4.53
CA GLY A 173 -2.37 2.06 -4.03
C GLY A 173 -3.74 2.64 -4.37
N VAL A 174 -4.77 2.15 -3.69
CA VAL A 174 -6.17 2.43 -4.03
C VAL A 174 -6.94 2.90 -2.81
N ILE A 175 -7.71 3.97 -3.00
CA ILE A 175 -8.71 4.47 -2.05
C ILE A 175 -10.07 4.47 -2.74
N GLY A 176 -10.95 3.52 -2.39
CA GLY A 176 -12.24 3.36 -3.06
C GLY A 176 -12.07 3.17 -4.57
N ASN A 177 -12.64 4.06 -5.39
CA ASN A 177 -12.51 4.02 -6.85
C ASN A 177 -11.38 4.93 -7.40
N THR A 178 -10.41 5.28 -6.57
CA THR A 178 -9.32 6.22 -6.91
C THR A 178 -7.96 5.57 -6.69
N ALA A 179 -7.12 5.56 -7.71
CA ALA A 179 -5.70 5.30 -7.55
C ALA A 179 -5.02 6.52 -6.95
N VAL A 180 -4.11 6.31 -6.02
CA VAL A 180 -3.26 7.32 -5.39
C VAL A 180 -1.82 6.86 -5.43
N TRP A 181 -0.91 7.78 -5.71
CA TRP A 181 0.52 7.47 -5.74
C TRP A 181 1.35 8.67 -5.31
N ALA A 182 2.54 8.39 -4.80
CA ALA A 182 3.53 9.41 -4.48
C ALA A 182 4.70 9.31 -5.45
N THR A 183 5.18 10.46 -5.90
CA THR A 183 6.38 10.58 -6.72
C THR A 183 7.44 11.35 -5.95
N ALA A 184 8.69 10.92 -6.01
CA ALA A 184 9.85 11.64 -5.48
C ALA A 184 10.78 12.06 -6.62
N ALA A 185 11.37 13.25 -6.50
CA ALA A 185 12.46 13.65 -7.38
C ALA A 185 13.66 12.72 -7.17
N LEU A 186 14.29 12.26 -8.26
CA LEU A 186 15.44 11.34 -8.17
C LEU A 186 16.61 11.89 -7.33
N ARG A 187 16.69 13.20 -7.13
CA ARG A 187 17.72 13.90 -6.34
C ARG A 187 17.15 14.81 -5.25
N GLY A 188 15.86 14.69 -4.92
CA GLY A 188 15.18 15.59 -3.99
C GLY A 188 14.37 14.85 -2.93
N VAL A 189 14.04 15.56 -1.87
CA VAL A 189 13.14 15.09 -0.79
C VAL A 189 11.72 15.64 -0.96
N ASP A 190 11.43 16.20 -2.14
CA ASP A 190 10.11 16.71 -2.49
C ASP A 190 9.24 15.54 -2.94
N TYR A 191 8.13 15.34 -2.23
CA TYR A 191 7.14 14.35 -2.59
C TYR A 191 5.94 15.02 -3.22
N SER A 192 5.51 14.57 -4.39
CA SER A 192 4.21 14.96 -4.94
C SER A 192 3.26 13.78 -4.82
N VAL A 193 2.08 14.01 -4.25
CA VAL A 193 1.01 13.01 -4.17
C VAL A 193 0.01 13.31 -5.28
N TRP A 194 -0.41 12.26 -5.98
CA TRP A 194 -1.29 12.31 -7.13
C TRP A 194 -2.47 11.37 -6.96
N ALA A 195 -3.56 11.65 -7.66
CA ALA A 195 -4.71 10.76 -7.75
C ALA A 195 -5.32 10.73 -9.15
N ALA A 196 -5.92 9.60 -9.50
CA ALA A 196 -6.70 9.41 -10.72
C ALA A 196 -7.87 8.43 -10.48
N PRO A 197 -9.05 8.64 -11.10
CA PRO A 197 -10.13 7.66 -11.03
C PRO A 197 -9.75 6.34 -11.70
N LEU A 198 -10.04 5.21 -11.05
CA LEU A 198 -9.80 3.89 -11.61
C LEU A 198 -10.64 3.62 -12.86
N GLY A 199 -11.80 4.28 -13.01
CA GLY A 199 -12.65 4.19 -14.21
C GLY A 199 -12.14 4.96 -15.43
N GLY A 200 -11.05 5.72 -15.29
CA GLY A 200 -10.56 6.65 -16.30
C GLY A 200 -10.87 8.11 -15.95
N GLY A 201 -10.03 9.01 -16.46
CA GLY A 201 -10.02 10.43 -16.11
C GLY A 201 -8.59 10.95 -16.00
N ALA A 202 -8.43 12.26 -15.91
CA ALA A 202 -7.11 12.86 -15.78
C ALA A 202 -6.53 12.64 -14.38
N ALA A 203 -5.25 12.28 -14.32
CA ALA A 203 -4.47 12.40 -13.10
C ALA A 203 -4.42 13.86 -12.64
N ARG A 204 -4.42 14.06 -11.33
CA ARG A 204 -4.21 15.38 -10.74
C ARG A 204 -3.29 15.30 -9.53
N LYS A 205 -2.44 16.32 -9.38
CA LYS A 205 -1.64 16.49 -8.18
C LYS A 205 -2.53 16.94 -7.04
N ILE A 206 -2.44 16.27 -5.90
CA ILE A 206 -3.22 16.56 -4.70
C ILE A 206 -2.43 17.48 -3.76
N ILE A 207 -1.13 17.23 -3.59
CA ILE A 207 -0.23 18.02 -2.76
C ILE A 207 1.23 17.86 -3.20
N THR A 208 2.05 18.87 -2.95
CA THR A 208 3.51 18.76 -2.88
C THR A 208 3.92 18.90 -1.42
N ILE A 209 4.62 17.90 -0.88
CA ILE A 209 5.19 17.89 0.46
C ILE A 209 6.67 18.25 0.32
N LEU A 210 7.01 19.45 0.76
CA LEU A 210 8.37 19.97 0.71
C LEU A 210 9.10 19.71 2.05
N PRO A 211 10.42 19.52 2.04
CA PRO A 211 11.20 19.68 3.24
C PRO A 211 11.08 21.12 3.74
N GLU A 212 11.11 21.29 5.06
CA GLU A 212 11.13 22.64 5.65
C GLU A 212 12.43 22.81 6.42
N SER A 213 13.22 23.82 6.09
CA SER A 213 14.41 24.18 6.85
C SER A 213 14.18 25.50 7.56
N ARG A 214 14.42 25.53 8.87
CA ARG A 214 14.28 26.72 9.72
C ARG A 214 15.30 26.71 10.84
N SER A 215 15.76 27.88 11.25
CA SER A 215 16.52 28.03 12.48
C SER A 215 15.58 28.01 13.70
N ASP A 216 15.95 27.31 14.77
CA ASP A 216 15.26 27.42 16.06
C ASP A 216 15.67 28.70 16.81
N ALA A 217 15.10 28.93 18.00
CA ALA A 217 15.38 30.11 18.81
C ALA A 217 16.84 30.21 19.27
N GLN A 218 17.60 29.11 19.20
CA GLN A 218 19.02 29.04 19.52
C GLN A 218 19.90 29.14 18.26
N GLY A 219 19.32 29.44 17.09
CA GLY A 219 20.03 29.54 15.82
C GLY A 219 20.44 28.20 15.20
N ARG A 220 19.99 27.06 15.75
CA ARG A 220 20.30 25.73 15.20
C ARG A 220 19.43 25.47 13.99
N GLN A 221 20.04 25.00 12.92
CA GLN A 221 19.31 24.55 11.74
C GLN A 221 18.47 23.32 12.08
N THR A 222 17.18 23.40 11.78
CA THR A 222 16.24 22.29 11.91
C THR A 222 15.62 22.01 10.55
N SER A 223 15.55 20.73 10.19
CA SER A 223 14.97 20.29 8.92
C SER A 223 13.83 19.32 9.18
N ALA A 224 12.63 19.65 8.71
CA ALA A 224 11.50 18.74 8.70
C ALA A 224 11.44 18.00 7.36
N PHE A 225 11.25 16.69 7.40
CA PHE A 225 11.18 15.83 6.22
C PHE A 225 10.13 14.73 6.42
N THR A 226 9.78 14.06 5.33
CA THR A 226 8.84 12.93 5.33
C THR A 226 9.63 11.64 5.27
N GLY A 227 9.31 10.66 6.10
CA GLY A 227 9.97 9.35 6.08
C GLY A 227 9.25 8.37 5.16
N GLN A 228 8.00 8.06 5.48
CA GLN A 228 7.17 7.11 4.77
C GLN A 228 5.87 7.76 4.29
N ILE A 229 5.34 7.28 3.17
CA ILE A 229 4.01 7.64 2.63
C ILE A 229 3.25 6.34 2.37
N GLY A 230 1.96 6.35 2.73
CA GLY A 230 1.09 5.20 2.69
C GLY A 230 -0.39 5.53 2.52
N ILE A 231 -1.24 4.51 2.68
CA ILE A 231 -2.69 4.62 2.62
C ILE A 231 -3.30 3.97 3.87
N ALA A 232 -4.18 4.70 4.56
CA ALA A 232 -4.91 4.20 5.72
C ALA A 232 -6.31 4.85 5.80
N GLY A 233 -7.36 4.06 6.03
CA GLY A 233 -8.72 4.57 6.29
C GLY A 233 -9.34 5.41 5.18
N GLY A 234 -8.91 5.19 3.95
CA GLY A 234 -9.33 6.03 2.82
C GLY A 234 -8.64 7.39 2.76
N PHE A 235 -7.50 7.56 3.43
CA PHE A 235 -6.62 8.72 3.32
C PHE A 235 -5.25 8.31 2.82
N VAL A 236 -4.57 9.26 2.16
CA VAL A 236 -3.11 9.20 2.04
C VAL A 236 -2.53 9.63 3.38
N VAL A 237 -1.61 8.85 3.94
CA VAL A 237 -0.95 9.13 5.21
C VAL A 237 0.55 9.22 5.03
N TRP A 238 1.22 10.01 5.86
CA TRP A 238 2.68 10.07 5.91
C TRP A 238 3.15 10.50 7.29
N ASP A 239 4.32 10.02 7.70
CA ASP A 239 4.96 10.53 8.90
C ASP A 239 5.82 11.76 8.59
N ARG A 240 6.00 12.62 9.58
CA ARG A 240 6.96 13.72 9.50
C ARG A 240 7.94 13.63 10.65
N PHE A 241 9.19 13.94 10.33
CA PHE A 241 10.27 14.02 11.28
C PHE A 241 10.88 15.41 11.26
N GLN A 242 11.44 15.82 12.40
CA GLN A 242 12.29 17.00 12.49
C GLN A 242 13.67 16.56 12.97
N ARG A 243 14.68 16.91 12.20
CA ARG A 243 16.09 16.78 12.57
C ARG A 243 16.58 18.06 13.20
N VAL A 244 17.26 17.95 14.34
CA VAL A 244 17.98 19.03 15.03
C VAL A 244 19.38 18.50 15.37
N GLY A 245 20.39 18.89 14.61
CA GLY A 245 21.72 18.29 14.69
C GLY A 245 21.71 16.79 14.34
N MET A 246 22.12 15.94 15.28
CA MET A 246 22.11 14.48 15.15
C MET A 246 20.84 13.82 15.68
N THR A 247 19.94 14.60 16.28
CA THR A 247 18.70 14.08 16.87
C THR A 247 17.57 14.19 15.86
N THR A 248 16.81 13.11 15.70
CA THR A 248 15.58 13.08 14.91
C THR A 248 14.41 12.86 15.85
N ARG A 249 13.36 13.69 15.76
CA ARG A 249 12.10 13.49 16.48
C ARG A 249 10.95 13.35 15.51
N SER A 250 10.00 12.47 15.80
CA SER A 250 8.75 12.44 15.05
C SER A 250 7.87 13.65 15.41
N LEU A 251 7.34 14.31 14.39
CA LEU A 251 6.28 15.33 14.48
C LEU A 251 4.88 14.70 14.43
N GLY A 252 4.80 13.41 14.11
CA GLY A 252 3.59 12.61 14.03
C GLY A 252 3.17 12.27 12.60
N ILE A 253 1.96 11.70 12.50
CA ILE A 253 1.42 11.15 11.25
C ILE A 253 0.34 12.08 10.73
N TYR A 254 0.47 12.49 9.48
CA TYR A 254 -0.45 13.37 8.79
C TYR A 254 -1.33 12.56 7.83
N ARG A 255 -2.53 13.05 7.58
CA ARG A 255 -3.46 12.49 6.59
C ARG A 255 -4.00 13.54 5.64
N LEU A 256 -4.35 13.09 4.44
CA LEU A 256 -4.98 13.89 3.40
C LEU A 256 -5.95 13.02 2.59
N PRO A 257 -7.20 13.46 2.34
CA PRO A 257 -8.11 12.70 1.50
C PRO A 257 -7.62 12.72 0.04
N PRO A 258 -7.98 11.72 -0.78
CA PRO A 258 -7.63 11.71 -2.20
C PRO A 258 -8.27 12.89 -2.97
N THR A 259 -9.23 13.58 -2.36
CA THR A 259 -9.80 14.83 -2.89
C THR A 259 -8.85 16.03 -2.76
N GLY A 260 -7.88 15.99 -1.84
CA GLY A 260 -6.99 17.10 -1.48
C GLY A 260 -7.51 17.94 -0.34
N GLY A 261 -6.84 19.08 -0.11
CA GLY A 261 -7.11 19.97 1.02
C GLY A 261 -5.86 20.21 1.87
N THR A 262 -6.07 20.71 3.09
CA THR A 262 -4.98 20.94 4.04
C THR A 262 -4.63 19.63 4.75
N PRO A 263 -3.34 19.23 4.79
CA PRO A 263 -2.89 18.13 5.63
C PRO A 263 -3.32 18.29 7.08
N GLN A 264 -3.77 17.19 7.70
CA GLN A 264 -4.17 17.19 9.10
C GLN A 264 -3.29 16.21 9.88
N LEU A 265 -2.73 16.68 11.00
CA LEU A 265 -2.12 15.78 11.98
C LEU A 265 -3.21 14.86 12.55
N ILE A 266 -2.96 13.55 12.55
CA ILE A 266 -3.85 12.58 13.17
C ILE A 266 -3.73 12.74 14.69
N PRO A 267 -4.83 13.01 15.42
CA PRO A 267 -4.80 13.23 16.85
C PRO A 267 -4.09 12.11 17.61
N GLY A 268 -3.20 12.46 18.54
CA GLY A 268 -2.50 11.50 19.39
C GLY A 268 -1.32 10.76 18.73
N THR A 269 -0.94 11.12 17.50
CA THR A 269 0.20 10.52 16.78
C THR A 269 1.50 11.33 16.88
N ALA A 270 1.55 12.44 17.62
CA ALA A 270 2.80 13.14 17.89
C ALA A 270 3.82 12.18 18.53
N GLY A 271 5.02 12.07 17.96
CA GLY A 271 6.04 11.10 18.39
C GLY A 271 5.94 9.71 17.72
N TYR A 272 4.92 9.45 16.89
CA TYR A 272 4.72 8.19 16.18
C TYR A 272 5.18 8.27 14.72
N GLY A 273 5.63 7.16 14.16
CA GLY A 273 5.90 6.99 12.73
C GLY A 273 4.94 5.98 12.11
N LEU A 274 4.94 5.87 10.78
CA LEU A 274 4.28 4.73 10.15
C LEU A 274 5.08 3.46 10.47
N THR A 275 4.41 2.37 10.85
CA THR A 275 5.08 1.07 10.97
C THR A 275 5.39 0.56 9.57
N GLU A 276 4.36 0.47 8.73
CA GLU A 276 4.45 -0.03 7.36
C GLU A 276 3.79 0.95 6.37
N ARG A 277 4.24 0.93 5.10
CA ARG A 277 3.71 1.80 4.04
C ARG A 277 2.23 1.59 3.70
N TYR A 278 1.63 0.46 4.08
CA TYR A 278 0.23 0.15 3.74
C TYR A 278 -0.60 -0.31 4.95
N SER A 279 -0.08 -0.11 6.16
CA SER A 279 -0.79 -0.44 7.39
C SER A 279 -1.80 0.65 7.74
N THR A 280 -2.98 0.26 8.23
CA THR A 280 -3.91 1.19 8.87
C THR A 280 -3.47 1.63 10.27
N TRP A 281 -2.29 1.20 10.73
CA TRP A 281 -1.78 1.41 12.06
C TRP A 281 -0.49 2.23 12.04
N GLY A 282 -0.38 3.16 12.98
CA GLY A 282 0.85 3.86 13.33
C GLY A 282 1.46 3.28 14.60
N GLY A 283 2.76 3.42 14.75
CA GLY A 283 3.49 2.91 15.90
C GLY A 283 4.73 3.76 16.16
N VAL A 284 5.48 3.45 17.21
CA VAL A 284 6.82 4.01 17.32
C VAL A 284 7.71 3.19 16.39
N SER A 285 7.92 3.69 15.17
CA SER A 285 8.80 3.03 14.22
C SER A 285 10.25 3.13 14.71
N ALA A 286 10.89 1.99 14.98
CA ALA A 286 12.31 1.94 15.31
C ALA A 286 13.20 2.46 14.16
N ILE A 287 12.69 2.44 12.91
CA ILE A 287 13.37 3.00 11.72
C ILE A 287 13.57 4.51 11.85
N ALA A 288 12.69 5.21 12.60
CA ALA A 288 12.88 6.63 12.89
C ALA A 288 14.10 6.92 13.79
N MET A 289 14.70 5.90 14.41
CA MET A 289 15.73 6.04 15.43
C MET A 289 17.10 5.50 15.03
N ALA A 290 17.18 4.62 14.03
CA ALA A 290 18.44 4.13 13.46
C ALA A 290 18.67 4.80 12.09
N GLY A 291 19.44 5.90 12.07
CA GLY A 291 19.81 6.57 10.82
C GLY A 291 20.45 5.59 9.83
N SER A 292 19.94 5.57 8.60
CA SER A 292 20.21 4.58 7.54
C SER A 292 21.63 4.57 6.95
N ASN A 293 22.64 5.06 7.68
CA ASN A 293 24.07 5.00 7.32
C ASN A 293 24.99 5.16 8.53
N ALA A 294 24.48 5.07 9.75
CA ALA A 294 25.37 4.84 10.88
C ALA A 294 25.79 3.38 10.80
N THR A 295 27.04 3.13 10.39
CA THR A 295 27.78 2.00 10.94
C THR A 295 27.44 2.00 12.43
N MET A 296 26.77 0.96 12.92
CA MET A 296 26.46 0.78 14.33
C MET A 296 27.79 0.57 15.07
N THR A 297 28.58 1.64 15.17
CA THR A 297 29.57 1.76 16.22
C THR A 297 28.77 1.76 17.52
N SER A 298 29.32 1.11 18.54
CA SER A 298 28.76 0.74 19.85
C SER A 298 28.12 1.87 20.69
N SER A 299 27.87 3.04 20.11
CA SER A 299 27.12 4.17 20.66
C SER A 299 25.83 4.38 19.88
N ALA A 300 25.02 3.32 19.71
CA ALA A 300 23.62 3.51 19.37
C ALA A 300 23.00 4.44 20.44
N PRO A 301 22.18 5.44 20.07
CA PRO A 301 21.46 6.22 21.07
C PRO A 301 20.72 5.24 21.97
N THR A 302 21.06 5.24 23.25
CA THR A 302 20.32 4.51 24.27
C THR A 302 18.86 4.93 24.12
N PHE A 303 18.02 4.00 23.66
CA PHE A 303 16.59 4.19 23.64
C PHE A 303 16.15 4.53 25.05
N ASP A 304 15.52 5.68 25.26
CA ASP A 304 14.80 5.90 26.51
C ASP A 304 13.77 4.76 26.63
N ALA A 305 13.92 3.94 27.67
CA ALA A 305 13.07 2.80 28.01
C ALA A 305 11.55 2.96 27.74
N PRO A 306 10.90 4.13 27.91
CA PRO A 306 9.48 4.31 27.58
C PRO A 306 9.07 4.06 26.12
N LEU A 307 9.98 4.03 25.14
CA LEU A 307 9.62 3.81 23.74
C LEU A 307 9.37 2.33 23.37
N LEU A 308 9.80 1.38 24.21
CA LEU A 308 9.56 -0.06 24.04
C LEU A 308 8.15 -0.51 24.49
N THR A 309 7.31 0.43 24.92
CA THR A 309 5.95 0.15 25.42
C THR A 309 4.89 1.04 24.79
N ALA A 310 5.24 1.86 23.80
CA ALA A 310 4.29 2.78 23.17
C ALA A 310 3.25 2.00 22.34
N PRO A 311 1.94 2.15 22.60
CA PRO A 311 0.91 1.34 21.94
C PRO A 311 0.86 1.59 20.43
N LEU A 312 0.45 0.60 19.65
CA LEU A 312 0.02 0.81 18.28
C LEU A 312 -1.24 1.67 18.26
N ILE A 313 -1.36 2.56 17.28
CA ILE A 313 -2.51 3.46 17.10
C ILE A 313 -3.17 3.15 15.77
N ASP A 314 -4.46 2.82 15.80
CA ASP A 314 -5.29 2.77 14.59
C ASP A 314 -5.42 4.18 14.02
N LEU A 315 -4.95 4.40 12.79
CA LEU A 315 -4.96 5.72 12.15
C LEU A 315 -6.36 6.19 11.76
N ASN A 316 -7.34 5.28 11.77
CA ASN A 316 -8.72 5.53 11.39
C ASN A 316 -9.57 5.85 12.62
N THR A 317 -9.44 5.02 13.65
CA THR A 317 -10.28 5.08 14.85
C THR A 317 -9.60 5.75 16.04
N GLY A 318 -8.27 5.88 16.02
CA GLY A 318 -7.48 6.31 17.18
C GLY A 318 -7.37 5.25 18.28
N ALA A 319 -7.93 4.05 18.07
CA ALA A 319 -7.84 2.94 19.01
C ALA A 319 -6.38 2.62 19.30
N ARG A 320 -6.08 2.32 20.56
CA ARG A 320 -4.73 2.01 21.02
C ARG A 320 -4.63 0.56 21.41
N ILE A 321 -3.59 -0.11 20.92
CA ILE A 321 -3.31 -1.49 21.26
C ILE A 321 -1.93 -1.54 21.92
N PRO A 322 -1.85 -1.96 23.19
CA PRO A 322 -0.56 -2.13 23.83
C PRO A 322 0.21 -3.27 23.17
N TRP A 323 1.54 -3.14 23.18
CA TRP A 323 2.44 -4.24 22.96
C TRP A 323 3.56 -4.19 23.98
N GLN A 324 4.21 -5.32 24.18
CA GLN A 324 5.28 -5.55 25.12
C GLN A 324 6.33 -6.43 24.43
N ARG A 325 7.60 -6.09 24.65
CA ARG A 325 8.72 -6.91 24.22
C ARG A 325 8.78 -8.19 25.06
N SER A 326 9.12 -9.32 24.43
CA SER A 326 9.38 -10.55 25.16
C SER A 326 10.59 -10.42 26.09
N PRO A 327 10.52 -10.86 27.35
CA PRO A 327 11.69 -10.98 28.20
C PRO A 327 12.77 -11.91 27.60
N ASP A 328 12.36 -12.92 26.83
CA ASP A 328 13.31 -13.83 26.16
C ASP A 328 14.05 -13.14 25.01
N ALA A 329 13.49 -12.04 24.49
CA ALA A 329 14.18 -11.20 23.51
C ALA A 329 15.29 -10.34 24.14
N ASP A 330 15.35 -10.20 25.48
CA ASP A 330 16.27 -9.27 26.18
C ASP A 330 17.72 -9.76 26.29
N THR A 331 18.06 -10.96 25.82
CA THR A 331 19.44 -11.47 25.90
C THR A 331 20.41 -10.87 24.87
N GLY A 332 20.05 -9.77 24.19
CA GLY A 332 20.92 -9.08 23.24
C GLY A 332 20.36 -7.74 22.75
N PRO A 333 21.20 -6.89 22.15
CA PRO A 333 20.72 -5.69 21.46
C PRO A 333 19.78 -6.12 20.32
N MET A 334 18.71 -5.35 20.10
CA MET A 334 17.79 -5.57 18.99
C MET A 334 18.04 -4.51 17.95
N GLY A 335 18.36 -4.94 16.74
CA GLY A 335 18.57 -4.01 15.64
C GLY A 335 17.25 -3.42 15.16
N TRP A 336 16.20 -4.25 15.16
CA TRP A 336 14.91 -3.87 14.60
C TRP A 336 13.75 -4.68 15.21
N LEU A 337 12.65 -3.98 15.52
CA LEU A 337 11.39 -4.57 15.94
C LEU A 337 10.25 -3.78 15.30
N GLU A 338 9.30 -4.51 14.72
CA GLU A 338 8.06 -3.99 14.15
C GLU A 338 6.89 -4.77 14.73
N CYS A 339 5.82 -4.06 15.08
CA CYS A 339 4.59 -4.67 15.60
C CYS A 339 3.42 -4.32 14.69
N GLY A 340 2.72 -5.35 14.23
CA GLY A 340 1.42 -5.24 13.59
C GLY A 340 0.29 -5.58 14.56
N ILE A 341 -0.93 -5.71 14.03
CA ILE A 341 -2.10 -6.07 14.85
C ILE A 341 -1.91 -7.43 15.50
N LEU A 342 -1.37 -8.41 14.77
CA LEU A 342 -1.38 -9.80 15.22
C LEU A 342 -0.12 -10.19 16.00
N GLY A 343 0.94 -9.40 15.94
CA GLY A 343 2.14 -9.69 16.71
C GLY A 343 3.29 -8.79 16.30
N CYS A 344 4.45 -9.08 16.85
CA CYS A 344 5.66 -8.38 16.50
C CYS A 344 6.65 -9.31 15.82
N THR A 345 7.43 -8.74 14.92
CA THR A 345 8.53 -9.38 14.21
C THR A 345 9.75 -8.49 14.33
N GLY A 346 10.94 -9.08 14.38
CA GLY A 346 12.15 -8.30 14.51
C GLY A 346 13.39 -9.06 14.07
N LEU A 347 14.51 -8.37 14.17
CA LEU A 347 15.85 -8.90 13.94
C LEU A 347 16.66 -8.66 15.21
N ARG A 348 17.34 -9.70 15.70
CA ARG A 348 18.33 -9.53 16.77
C ARG A 348 19.59 -8.89 16.19
N ASP A 349 20.21 -7.99 16.95
CA ASP A 349 21.55 -7.53 16.61
C ASP A 349 22.53 -8.70 16.74
N GLY A 350 23.36 -8.82 15.72
CA GLY A 350 24.40 -9.81 15.54
C GLY A 350 25.23 -9.40 14.33
N ASP A 351 26.24 -10.21 13.97
CA ASP A 351 26.93 -10.07 12.69
C ASP A 351 25.88 -9.93 11.56
N PRO A 352 25.97 -8.94 10.64
CA PRO A 352 25.03 -8.79 9.53
C PRO A 352 24.81 -10.08 8.73
N ASP A 353 25.78 -11.01 8.74
CA ASP A 353 25.64 -12.32 8.11
C ASP A 353 24.84 -13.35 8.92
N ASN A 354 24.56 -13.06 10.20
CA ASN A 354 23.99 -13.98 11.18
C ASN A 354 22.77 -13.40 11.94
N GLN A 355 22.11 -12.38 11.38
CA GLN A 355 20.88 -11.84 11.95
C GLN A 355 19.82 -12.95 12.04
N THR A 356 19.39 -13.23 13.27
CA THR A 356 18.29 -14.16 13.52
C THR A 356 17.03 -13.34 13.65
N ALA A 357 16.13 -13.53 12.70
CA ALA A 357 14.81 -12.93 12.79
C ALA A 357 13.99 -13.62 13.87
N PHE A 358 12.96 -12.95 14.38
CA PHE A 358 12.10 -13.52 15.41
C PHE A 358 10.67 -13.04 15.25
N VAL A 359 9.78 -13.79 15.88
CA VAL A 359 8.38 -13.40 16.05
C VAL A 359 8.01 -13.51 17.51
N GLN A 360 7.05 -12.71 17.92
CA GLN A 360 6.40 -12.83 19.22
C GLN A 360 4.93 -12.39 19.11
N ARG A 361 4.17 -12.71 20.15
CA ARG A 361 2.85 -12.11 20.38
C ARG A 361 3.04 -10.68 20.87
N ARG A 362 1.99 -9.86 20.77
CA ARG A 362 2.05 -8.46 21.22
C ARG A 362 2.24 -8.34 22.73
N ASP A 363 1.79 -9.29 23.52
CA ASP A 363 2.00 -9.29 24.98
C ASP A 363 3.43 -9.73 25.39
N GLY A 364 4.32 -9.93 24.41
CA GLY A 364 5.69 -10.41 24.63
C GLY A 364 5.80 -11.92 24.84
N SER A 365 4.68 -12.66 24.86
CA SER A 365 4.71 -14.12 24.94
C SER A 365 4.94 -14.77 23.57
N GLY A 366 5.18 -16.08 23.56
CA GLY A 366 5.33 -16.86 22.32
C GLY A 366 6.48 -16.39 21.44
N TYR A 367 7.58 -15.96 22.08
CA TYR A 367 8.80 -15.62 21.38
C TYR A 367 9.36 -16.85 20.68
N VAL A 368 9.68 -16.68 19.40
CA VAL A 368 10.25 -17.73 18.57
C VAL A 368 11.30 -17.12 17.66
N ALA A 369 12.55 -17.58 17.83
CA ALA A 369 13.63 -17.28 16.90
C ALA A 369 13.40 -18.06 15.59
N ILE A 370 13.46 -17.35 14.49
CA ILE A 370 13.32 -17.85 13.14
C ILE A 370 14.71 -17.72 12.52
N GLY A 371 15.35 -18.84 12.15
CA GLY A 371 16.71 -18.87 11.56
C GLY A 371 16.83 -18.24 10.17
N TYR A 372 16.10 -17.17 9.90
CA TYR A 372 15.91 -16.53 8.60
C TYR A 372 16.48 -15.13 8.66
N LYS A 373 17.02 -14.68 7.53
CA LYS A 373 17.71 -13.39 7.43
C LYS A 373 16.74 -12.21 7.38
N ARG A 374 15.51 -12.41 6.87
CA ARG A 374 14.51 -11.33 6.71
C ARG A 374 13.09 -11.83 6.95
N ILE A 375 12.27 -10.97 7.55
CA ILE A 375 10.84 -11.16 7.77
C ILE A 375 10.13 -9.92 7.28
N ASN A 376 9.13 -10.10 6.41
CA ASN A 376 8.22 -9.05 5.98
C ASN A 376 6.79 -9.41 6.42
N PRO A 377 6.13 -8.62 7.28
CA PRO A 377 4.73 -8.81 7.60
C PRO A 377 3.83 -8.49 6.38
N LEU A 378 2.80 -9.31 6.19
CA LEU A 378 1.77 -9.21 5.15
C LEU A 378 0.38 -9.31 5.79
N GLY A 379 -0.60 -8.63 5.19
CA GLY A 379 -2.02 -8.70 5.62
C GLY A 379 -2.20 -8.43 7.12
N ASP A 380 -1.84 -7.23 7.58
CA ASP A 380 -1.89 -6.79 8.97
C ASP A 380 -1.07 -7.65 9.97
N GLY A 381 -0.06 -8.36 9.45
CA GLY A 381 0.83 -9.22 10.22
C GLY A 381 0.28 -10.63 10.46
N ARG A 382 -0.82 -11.03 9.79
CA ARG A 382 -1.30 -12.43 9.80
C ARG A 382 -0.30 -13.34 9.11
N PHE A 383 0.17 -12.90 7.96
CA PHE A 383 1.09 -13.63 7.12
C PHE A 383 2.49 -13.06 7.27
N LEU A 384 3.50 -13.91 7.27
CA LEU A 384 4.90 -13.50 7.23
C LEU A 384 5.54 -14.04 5.97
N ALA A 385 6.12 -13.17 5.16
CA ALA A 385 7.04 -13.57 4.10
C ALA A 385 8.45 -13.64 4.68
N LEU A 386 9.02 -14.83 4.67
CA LEU A 386 10.32 -15.15 5.22
C LEU A 386 11.30 -15.39 4.08
N THR A 387 12.35 -14.56 3.99
CA THR A 387 13.41 -14.77 3.00
C THR A 387 14.58 -15.45 3.69
N TYR A 388 15.00 -16.60 3.17
CA TYR A 388 16.20 -17.29 3.61
C TYR A 388 17.11 -17.65 2.45
N GLN A 389 18.38 -17.76 2.80
CA GLN A 389 19.39 -18.33 1.93
C GLN A 389 19.45 -19.83 2.20
N ASP A 390 19.26 -20.64 1.16
CA ASP A 390 19.51 -22.07 1.16
C ASP A 390 20.99 -22.30 1.52
N PRO A 391 21.29 -22.91 2.69
CA PRO A 391 22.68 -23.06 3.16
C PRO A 391 23.49 -24.02 2.27
N THR A 392 22.81 -24.83 1.45
CA THR A 392 23.46 -25.74 0.51
C THR A 392 23.88 -25.05 -0.80
N LYS A 393 23.51 -23.78 -0.98
CA LYS A 393 23.74 -23.03 -2.20
C LYS A 393 24.57 -21.77 -1.94
N PRO A 394 25.36 -21.33 -2.93
CA PRO A 394 26.13 -20.10 -2.81
C PRO A 394 25.24 -18.88 -2.54
N PRO A 395 25.74 -17.86 -1.81
CA PRO A 395 24.97 -16.66 -1.43
C PRO A 395 24.60 -15.75 -2.60
N TRP A 396 25.16 -15.95 -3.79
CA TRP A 396 24.88 -15.11 -4.95
C TRP A 396 23.74 -15.69 -5.81
N PRO A 397 22.92 -14.83 -6.44
CA PRO A 397 21.97 -15.24 -7.47
C PRO A 397 22.65 -16.09 -8.56
N PRO A 398 21.93 -17.04 -9.18
CA PRO A 398 20.47 -17.14 -9.21
C PRO A 398 19.81 -18.00 -8.12
N ASP A 399 20.57 -18.71 -7.27
CA ASP A 399 20.04 -19.96 -6.70
C ASP A 399 19.80 -20.01 -5.19
N GLY A 400 20.24 -19.03 -4.41
CA GLY A 400 20.26 -19.13 -2.94
C GLY A 400 18.97 -18.74 -2.22
N ASN A 401 18.23 -17.73 -2.68
CA ASN A 401 17.15 -17.16 -1.87
C ASN A 401 15.80 -17.83 -2.12
N ARG A 402 15.15 -18.27 -1.05
CA ARG A 402 13.79 -18.82 -1.05
C ARG A 402 12.90 -17.92 -0.21
N VAL A 403 11.66 -17.74 -0.67
CA VAL A 403 10.62 -17.01 0.08
C VAL A 403 9.57 -18.01 0.53
N VAL A 404 9.28 -18.05 1.82
CA VAL A 404 8.19 -18.84 2.39
C VAL A 404 7.17 -17.89 3.00
N VAL A 405 5.90 -18.12 2.69
CA VAL A 405 4.79 -17.42 3.33
C VAL A 405 4.24 -18.30 4.44
N TRP A 406 4.19 -17.77 5.65
CA TRP A 406 3.64 -18.44 6.82
C TRP A 406 2.36 -17.74 7.29
N ASP A 407 1.23 -18.45 7.26
CA ASP A 407 -0.01 -18.02 7.90
C ASP A 407 0.06 -18.33 9.40
N ARG A 408 0.29 -17.28 10.20
CA ARG A 408 0.40 -17.42 11.64
C ARG A 408 -0.93 -17.80 12.30
N LYS A 409 -2.07 -17.63 11.64
CA LYS A 409 -3.37 -18.04 12.20
C LYS A 409 -3.54 -19.55 12.12
N THR A 410 -3.21 -20.15 10.99
CA THR A 410 -3.45 -21.58 10.72
C THR A 410 -2.22 -22.46 10.91
N GLY A 411 -1.02 -21.87 10.99
CA GLY A 411 0.24 -22.61 11.03
C GLY A 411 0.68 -23.15 9.67
N ARG A 412 -0.09 -22.92 8.62
CA ARG A 412 0.26 -23.36 7.26
C ARG A 412 1.37 -22.48 6.70
N ALA A 413 2.36 -23.12 6.08
CA ALA A 413 3.41 -22.44 5.35
C ALA A 413 3.42 -22.91 3.90
N ALA A 414 3.83 -22.02 2.99
CA ALA A 414 4.02 -22.38 1.60
C ALA A 414 5.22 -21.68 0.97
N LEU A 415 5.91 -22.40 0.09
CA LEU A 415 7.04 -21.93 -0.67
C LEU A 415 6.58 -21.10 -1.88
N CYS A 416 7.10 -19.88 -1.97
CA CYS A 416 7.05 -18.99 -3.13
C CYS A 416 8.46 -18.98 -3.75
N VAL A 417 8.73 -19.94 -4.65
CA VAL A 417 10.07 -20.10 -5.24
C VAL A 417 10.41 -18.88 -6.08
N VAL A 418 11.40 -18.10 -5.66
CA VAL A 418 11.95 -17.01 -6.48
C VAL A 418 13.05 -17.60 -7.36
N THR A 419 12.79 -17.81 -8.63
CA THR A 419 13.86 -18.07 -9.61
C THR A 419 14.39 -16.72 -10.08
N SER A 420 15.26 -16.05 -9.30
CA SER A 420 15.83 -14.77 -9.76
C SER A 420 16.97 -15.03 -10.73
N GLY A 421 16.82 -14.64 -12.00
CA GLY A 421 17.98 -14.27 -12.81
C GLY A 421 18.62 -13.01 -12.22
N SER A 422 19.94 -12.86 -12.35
CA SER A 422 20.68 -11.69 -11.88
C SER A 422 20.10 -10.39 -12.48
N GLY A 423 19.30 -9.64 -11.70
CA GLY A 423 18.73 -8.36 -12.12
C GLY A 423 17.23 -8.19 -11.91
N ASP A 424 16.50 -9.17 -11.36
CA ASP A 424 15.13 -8.91 -10.90
C ASP A 424 15.12 -8.05 -9.63
N PRO A 425 14.14 -7.13 -9.49
CA PRO A 425 14.00 -6.32 -8.29
C PRO A 425 13.93 -7.24 -7.08
N ASP A 426 14.72 -6.89 -6.06
CA ASP A 426 14.65 -7.54 -4.75
C ASP A 426 13.17 -7.53 -4.32
N PRO A 427 12.54 -8.70 -4.12
CA PRO A 427 11.15 -8.78 -3.64
C PRO A 427 10.95 -7.86 -2.43
N ASP A 428 11.99 -7.64 -1.62
CA ASP A 428 11.94 -6.88 -0.39
C ASP A 428 11.57 -5.38 -0.53
N GLN A 429 11.77 -4.71 -1.68
CA GLN A 429 11.49 -3.27 -1.75
C GLN A 429 10.02 -2.88 -1.96
N LEU A 430 9.12 -3.87 -2.09
CA LEU A 430 7.74 -3.63 -2.49
C LEU A 430 6.69 -4.39 -1.66
N LEU A 431 7.07 -5.04 -0.55
CA LEU A 431 6.20 -6.01 0.12
C LEU A 431 5.62 -5.57 1.47
N THR A 432 6.23 -4.63 2.18
CA THR A 432 5.78 -4.30 3.55
C THR A 432 4.36 -3.72 3.56
N GLY A 433 3.44 -4.41 4.25
CA GLY A 433 2.04 -4.00 4.45
C GLY A 433 1.08 -4.29 3.31
N ARG A 434 1.53 -4.96 2.24
CA ARG A 434 0.62 -5.32 1.15
C ARG A 434 -0.18 -6.58 1.50
N PRO A 435 -1.44 -6.69 1.03
CA PRO A 435 -2.20 -7.93 1.14
C PRO A 435 -1.79 -8.95 0.07
N PHE A 436 -0.61 -8.83 -0.54
CA PHE A 436 -0.15 -9.79 -1.54
C PHE A 436 1.38 -9.86 -1.65
N LEU A 437 1.87 -10.97 -2.18
CA LEU A 437 3.27 -11.24 -2.52
C LEU A 437 3.39 -11.58 -4.01
N THR A 438 4.45 -11.13 -4.68
CA THR A 438 4.74 -11.51 -6.07
C THR A 438 6.08 -12.20 -6.20
N TRP A 439 6.18 -13.20 -7.08
CA TRP A 439 7.45 -13.88 -7.43
C TRP A 439 7.43 -14.33 -8.88
N THR A 440 8.59 -14.64 -9.45
CA THR A 440 8.71 -15.17 -10.81
C THR A 440 8.81 -16.69 -10.79
N GLU A 441 8.07 -17.37 -11.67
CA GLU A 441 8.19 -18.81 -11.92
C GLU A 441 8.21 -19.03 -13.44
N GLY A 442 9.39 -19.34 -13.98
CA GLY A 442 9.62 -19.45 -15.42
C GLY A 442 9.36 -18.14 -16.15
N SER A 443 8.48 -18.15 -17.16
CA SER A 443 8.11 -16.98 -17.95
C SER A 443 6.88 -16.25 -17.41
N THR A 444 6.51 -16.48 -16.15
CA THR A 444 5.30 -15.91 -15.55
C THR A 444 5.60 -15.20 -14.24
N LEU A 445 4.82 -14.16 -13.97
CA LEU A 445 4.75 -13.53 -12.65
C LEU A 445 3.61 -14.19 -11.86
N LYS A 446 3.91 -14.69 -10.68
CA LYS A 446 2.92 -15.21 -9.74
C LYS A 446 2.58 -14.14 -8.72
N LEU A 447 1.33 -14.11 -8.29
CA LEU A 447 0.84 -13.24 -7.23
C LEU A 447 0.04 -14.08 -6.23
N LEU A 448 0.41 -14.05 -4.95
CA LEU A 448 -0.36 -14.61 -3.86
C LEU A 448 -1.13 -13.47 -3.19
N ASP A 449 -2.46 -13.45 -3.35
CA ASP A 449 -3.34 -12.50 -2.68
C ASP A 449 -3.74 -13.06 -1.31
N VAL A 450 -3.08 -12.60 -0.25
CA VAL A 450 -3.35 -13.10 1.10
C VAL A 450 -4.69 -12.61 1.65
N SER A 451 -5.31 -11.59 1.05
CA SER A 451 -6.68 -11.19 1.40
C SER A 451 -7.74 -12.18 0.90
N ALA A 452 -7.38 -13.05 -0.05
CA ALA A 452 -8.24 -14.12 -0.55
C ALA A 452 -8.10 -15.44 0.23
N ILE A 453 -7.31 -15.48 1.31
CA ILE A 453 -7.10 -16.65 2.16
C ILE A 453 -7.95 -16.51 3.44
N GLU A 454 -8.87 -17.46 3.64
CA GLU A 454 -9.80 -17.49 4.79
C GLU A 454 -9.10 -17.77 6.13
#